data_AF-A0A7K6DAA1-F1
#
_entry.id   AF-A0A7K6DAA1-F1
#
_cell.length_a   1.000
_cell.length_b   1.000
_cell.length_c   1.000
_cell.angle_alpha   90.00
_cell.angle_beta   90.00
_cell.angle_gamma   90.00
#
_symmetry.space_group_name_H-M   'P 1'
#
loop_
_entity.id
_entity.type
_entity.pdbx_description
1 polymer ?
#
loop_
_entity_poly.entity_id
_entity_poly.type
_entity_poly.pdbx_seq_one_letter_code
_entity_poly.pdbx_strand_id
1 'polypeptide(L)'
;PKPHFPPNPVFFPEPRMVLVACGPFTPSDGVAFEPLSDLLEVVARDRPDVCILLGPFLDAKHEQVESCQLLSSFSDVFRLCLRTIIEGTRSAGSRLVLVPSLRDVAHDFVYPQPPFAFPELPKEDRA
;
A
#
# COMPACT_ATOMS: atom_id res chain seq x y z
N PRO A 1 -17.21 28.77 -50.18
CA PRO A 1 -17.72 28.09 -48.95
C PRO A 1 -16.56 27.43 -48.20
N LYS A 2 -16.26 27.88 -46.97
CA LYS A 2 -15.25 27.21 -46.12
C LYS A 2 -15.85 25.91 -45.56
N PRO A 3 -15.11 24.80 -45.54
CA PRO A 3 -15.59 23.58 -44.91
C PRO A 3 -15.75 23.83 -43.40
N HIS A 4 -16.97 23.70 -42.91
CA HIS A 4 -17.23 23.60 -41.47
C HIS A 4 -16.75 22.23 -41.01
N PHE A 5 -15.54 22.19 -40.44
CA PHE A 5 -15.15 21.05 -39.61
C PHE A 5 -15.95 21.13 -38.30
N PRO A 6 -16.66 20.07 -37.88
CA PRO A 6 -17.18 20.03 -36.53
C PRO A 6 -15.99 20.13 -35.57
N PRO A 7 -16.09 20.88 -34.46
CA PRO A 7 -15.04 20.87 -33.45
C PRO A 7 -14.87 19.41 -33.00
N ASN A 8 -13.65 18.88 -33.12
CA ASN A 8 -13.34 17.56 -32.56
C ASN A 8 -13.84 17.55 -31.10
N PRO A 9 -14.60 16.52 -30.68
CA PRO A 9 -15.01 16.42 -29.29
C PRO A 9 -13.73 16.42 -28.45
N VAL A 10 -13.61 17.42 -27.58
CA VAL A 10 -12.51 17.50 -26.62
C VAL A 10 -12.72 16.34 -25.67
N PHE A 11 -11.91 15.29 -25.83
CA PHE A 11 -11.96 14.11 -24.98
C PHE A 11 -11.38 14.50 -23.63
N PHE A 12 -12.24 14.80 -22.66
CA PHE A 12 -11.81 14.92 -21.27
C PHE A 12 -11.74 13.51 -20.70
N PRO A 13 -10.55 13.00 -20.34
CA PRO A 13 -10.46 11.70 -19.70
C PRO A 13 -11.30 11.70 -18.42
N GLU A 14 -11.94 10.56 -18.14
CA GLU A 14 -12.72 10.45 -16.91
C GLU A 14 -11.84 10.74 -15.68
N PRO A 15 -12.35 11.46 -14.67
CA PRO A 15 -11.63 11.74 -13.44
C PRO A 15 -11.17 10.42 -12.79
N ARG A 16 -9.90 10.37 -12.36
CA ARG A 16 -9.33 9.23 -11.63
C ARG A 16 -9.08 9.63 -10.18
N MET A 17 -9.41 8.74 -9.25
CA MET A 17 -9.12 8.89 -7.82
C MET A 17 -7.86 8.11 -7.46
N VAL A 18 -6.91 8.79 -6.84
CA VAL A 18 -5.71 8.19 -6.24
C VAL A 18 -5.75 8.41 -4.74
N LEU A 19 -5.71 7.31 -3.98
CA LEU A 19 -5.54 7.34 -2.54
C LEU A 19 -4.06 7.15 -2.20
N VAL A 20 -3.55 7.96 -1.26
CA VAL A 20 -2.16 7.87 -0.78
C VAL A 20 -2.16 7.82 0.73
N ALA A 21 -1.42 6.88 1.31
CA ALA A 21 -1.18 6.80 2.75
C ALA A 21 0.25 6.36 3.06
N CYS A 22 0.76 6.76 4.22
CA CYS A 22 2.11 6.45 4.68
C CYS A 22 2.04 5.89 6.10
N GLY A 23 2.80 4.84 6.37
CA GLY A 23 2.89 4.24 7.69
C GLY A 23 3.44 5.21 8.76
N PRO A 24 3.38 4.81 10.05
CA PRO A 24 3.15 3.44 10.53
C PRO A 24 1.69 3.00 10.41
N PHE A 25 1.47 1.74 10.04
CA PHE A 25 0.14 1.12 9.94
C PHE A 25 -0.24 0.30 11.19
N THR A 26 0.62 0.32 12.20
CA THR A 26 0.40 -0.24 13.54
C THR A 26 0.40 0.90 14.56
N PRO A 27 -0.49 0.88 15.57
CA PRO A 27 -0.44 1.84 16.67
C PRO A 27 0.82 1.62 17.52
N SER A 28 1.19 2.61 18.33
CA SER A 28 2.43 2.59 19.13
C SER A 28 2.36 1.68 20.36
N ASP A 29 1.17 1.36 20.84
CA ASP A 29 0.90 0.60 22.07
C ASP A 29 0.50 -0.87 21.81
N GLY A 30 0.53 -1.32 20.55
CA GLY A 30 0.25 -2.71 20.19
C GLY A 30 0.37 -3.02 18.70
N VAL A 31 0.40 -4.31 18.36
CA VAL A 31 0.41 -4.80 16.97
C VAL A 31 -1.00 -5.03 16.41
N ALA A 32 -2.03 -4.54 17.10
CA ALA A 32 -3.38 -4.55 16.56
C ALA A 32 -3.41 -3.55 15.40
N PHE A 33 -3.47 -4.04 14.17
CA PHE A 33 -3.48 -3.26 12.92
C PHE A 33 -4.77 -2.43 12.75
N GLU A 34 -5.17 -1.66 13.76
CA GLU A 34 -6.38 -0.84 13.77
C GLU A 34 -6.32 0.30 12.74
N PRO A 35 -5.24 1.12 12.65
CA PRO A 35 -5.13 2.14 11.61
C PRO A 35 -5.12 1.55 10.20
N LEU A 36 -4.57 0.34 10.05
CA LEU A 36 -4.64 -0.40 8.80
C LEU A 36 -6.08 -0.84 8.48
N SER A 37 -6.81 -1.35 9.46
CA SER A 37 -8.22 -1.74 9.31
C SER A 37 -9.07 -0.54 8.86
N ASP A 38 -8.93 0.60 9.52
CA ASP A 38 -9.63 1.84 9.17
C ASP A 38 -9.30 2.30 7.74
N LEU A 39 -8.03 2.23 7.36
CA LEU A 39 -7.59 2.54 5.99
C LEU A 39 -8.22 1.60 4.96
N LEU A 40 -8.31 0.30 5.26
CA LEU A 40 -8.93 -0.67 4.37
C LEU A 40 -10.44 -0.44 4.23
N GLU A 41 -11.12 0.01 5.29
CA GLU A 41 -12.52 0.43 5.21
C GLU A 41 -12.70 1.65 4.30
N VAL A 42 -11.79 2.63 4.37
CA VAL A 42 -11.78 3.78 3.45
C VAL A 42 -11.60 3.33 2.01
N VAL A 43 -10.63 2.45 1.74
CA VAL A 43 -10.40 1.92 0.39
C VAL A 43 -11.61 1.14 -0.13
N ALA A 44 -12.24 0.33 0.71
CA ALA A 44 -13.43 -0.44 0.34
C ALA A 44 -14.64 0.46 0.05
N ARG A 45 -14.82 1.53 0.82
CA ARG A 45 -15.91 2.50 0.68
C ARG A 45 -15.73 3.39 -0.56
N ASP A 46 -14.54 3.97 -0.71
CA ASP A 46 -14.29 5.02 -1.71
C ASP A 46 -13.81 4.44 -3.06
N ARG A 47 -13.37 3.17 -3.07
CA ARG A 47 -12.93 2.41 -4.25
C ARG A 47 -12.04 3.21 -5.21
N PRO A 48 -10.89 3.73 -4.74
CA PRO A 48 -10.00 4.52 -5.59
C PRO A 48 -9.47 3.69 -6.78
N ASP A 49 -9.14 4.34 -7.90
CA ASP A 49 -8.53 3.65 -9.03
C ASP A 49 -7.12 3.12 -8.68
N VAL A 50 -6.39 3.87 -7.87
CA VAL A 50 -5.03 3.54 -7.42
C VAL A 50 -4.89 3.81 -5.93
N CYS A 51 -4.25 2.89 -5.21
CA CYS A 51 -3.89 3.04 -3.81
C CYS A 51 -2.37 2.95 -3.66
N ILE A 52 -1.73 4.05 -3.25
CA ILE A 52 -0.28 4.12 -3.03
C ILE A 52 -0.01 4.11 -1.54
N LEU A 53 0.58 3.03 -1.04
CA LEU A 53 0.91 2.85 0.36
C LEU A 53 2.42 2.87 0.55
N LEU A 54 2.90 3.80 1.36
CA LEU A 54 4.31 3.96 1.69
C LEU A 54 4.60 3.39 3.08
N GLY A 55 5.73 2.71 3.22
CA GLY A 55 6.17 2.19 4.52
C GLY A 55 6.44 3.28 5.57
N PRO A 56 6.72 2.91 6.83
CA PRO A 56 6.99 1.54 7.25
C PRO A 56 5.72 0.71 7.46
N PHE A 57 5.74 -0.52 6.96
CA PHE A 57 4.72 -1.55 7.21
C PHE A 57 5.00 -2.33 8.49
N LEU A 58 6.28 -2.55 8.80
CA LEU A 58 6.74 -2.92 10.13
C LEU A 58 7.87 -1.97 10.53
N ASP A 59 7.54 -1.05 11.43
CA ASP A 59 8.41 0.08 11.77
C ASP A 59 9.55 -0.36 12.69
N ALA A 60 10.78 -0.16 12.21
CA ALA A 60 12.01 -0.39 12.97
C ALA A 60 12.09 0.44 14.26
N LYS A 61 11.33 1.54 14.37
CA LYS A 61 11.23 2.38 15.58
C LYS A 61 10.02 2.08 16.45
N HIS A 62 9.24 1.03 16.14
CA HIS A 62 8.17 0.60 17.02
C HIS A 62 8.77 0.00 18.29
N GLU A 63 8.24 0.33 19.47
CA GLU A 63 8.81 -0.05 20.77
C GLU A 63 9.07 -1.57 20.86
N GLN A 64 8.09 -2.39 20.49
CA GLN A 64 8.21 -3.86 20.51
C GLN A 64 9.20 -4.42 19.46
N VAL A 65 9.50 -3.66 18.40
CA VAL A 65 10.51 -4.03 17.41
C VAL A 65 11.90 -3.71 17.94
N GLU A 66 12.11 -2.51 18.48
CA GLU A 66 13.39 -2.10 19.09
C GLU A 66 13.76 -2.97 20.29
N SER A 67 12.78 -3.36 21.10
CA SER A 67 12.97 -4.21 22.29
C SER A 67 12.97 -5.72 22.00
N CYS A 68 12.77 -6.13 20.74
CA CYS A 68 12.67 -7.53 20.32
C CYS A 68 11.60 -8.34 21.11
N GLN A 69 10.46 -7.72 21.39
CA GLN A 69 9.37 -8.31 22.19
C GLN A 69 8.26 -8.95 21.34
N LEU A 70 8.39 -8.95 20.02
CA LEU A 70 7.44 -9.62 19.14
C LEU A 70 7.49 -11.14 19.30
N LEU A 71 6.31 -11.78 19.32
CA LEU A 71 6.17 -13.25 19.42
C LEU A 71 6.58 -13.98 18.13
N SER A 72 6.50 -13.29 17.00
CA SER A 72 6.83 -13.81 15.66
C SER A 72 8.05 -13.10 15.09
N SER A 73 8.68 -13.69 14.07
CA SER A 73 9.80 -13.03 13.40
C SER A 73 9.34 -11.73 12.72
N PHE A 74 10.25 -10.75 12.60
CA PHE A 74 9.97 -9.50 11.89
C PHE A 74 9.49 -9.75 10.46
N SER A 75 10.09 -10.75 9.79
CA SER A 75 9.71 -11.14 8.44
C SER A 75 8.28 -11.67 8.36
N ASP A 76 7.82 -12.43 9.36
CA ASP A 76 6.46 -12.98 9.37
C ASP A 76 5.41 -11.91 9.67
N VAL A 77 5.68 -11.01 10.62
CA VAL A 77 4.79 -9.88 10.93
C VAL A 77 4.68 -8.94 9.73
N PHE A 78 5.80 -8.63 9.08
CA PHE A 78 5.83 -7.83 7.86
C PHE A 78 5.03 -8.50 6.72
N ARG A 79 5.21 -9.80 6.47
CA ARG A 79 4.43 -10.55 5.48
C ARG A 79 2.94 -10.55 5.81
N LEU A 80 2.58 -10.71 7.08
CA LEU A 80 1.18 -10.66 7.52
C LEU A 80 0.56 -9.30 7.21
N CYS A 81 1.25 -8.19 7.55
CA CYS A 81 0.78 -6.84 7.24
C CYS A 81 0.49 -6.67 5.74
N LEU A 82 1.46 -7.05 4.89
CA LEU A 82 1.31 -6.91 3.44
C LEU A 82 0.21 -7.82 2.87
N ARG A 83 0.07 -9.05 3.37
CA ARG A 83 -1.05 -9.94 3.00
C ARG A 83 -2.41 -9.32 3.37
N THR A 84 -2.53 -8.75 4.57
CA THR A 84 -3.76 -8.07 5.01
C THR A 84 -4.11 -6.90 4.10
N ILE A 85 -3.12 -6.10 3.67
CA ILE A 85 -3.33 -5.02 2.71
C ILE A 85 -3.81 -5.55 1.36
N ILE A 86 -3.13 -6.56 0.81
CA ILE A 86 -3.46 -7.12 -0.51
C ILE A 86 -4.87 -7.69 -0.51
N GLU A 87 -5.24 -8.47 0.51
CA GLU A 87 -6.58 -9.04 0.61
C GLU A 87 -7.65 -7.99 0.88
N GLY A 88 -7.38 -7.05 1.80
CA GLY A 88 -8.32 -5.99 2.15
C GLY A 88 -8.62 -5.03 1.00
N THR A 89 -7.68 -4.82 0.08
CA THR A 89 -7.86 -3.95 -1.10
C THR A 89 -8.41 -4.69 -2.33
N ARG A 90 -8.41 -6.03 -2.33
CA ARG A 90 -8.87 -6.86 -3.46
C ARG A 90 -10.31 -6.56 -3.89
N SER A 91 -11.21 -6.38 -2.93
CA SER A 91 -12.63 -6.12 -3.22
C SER A 91 -12.88 -4.75 -3.85
N ALA A 92 -12.02 -3.77 -3.61
CA ALA A 92 -12.12 -2.41 -4.15
C ALA A 92 -11.77 -2.34 -5.64
N GLY A 93 -11.04 -3.32 -6.17
CA GLY A 93 -10.55 -3.30 -7.55
C GLY A 93 -9.50 -2.22 -7.83
N SER A 94 -8.94 -1.63 -6.77
CA SER A 94 -7.90 -0.61 -6.83
C SER A 94 -6.57 -1.22 -7.26
N ARG A 95 -5.81 -0.51 -8.11
CA ARG A 95 -4.41 -0.87 -8.36
C ARG A 95 -3.57 -0.50 -7.15
N LEU A 96 -3.02 -1.49 -6.48
CA LEU A 96 -2.19 -1.30 -5.28
C LEU A 96 -0.72 -1.08 -5.66
N VAL A 97 -0.11 -0.05 -5.09
CA VAL A 97 1.32 0.25 -5.21
C VAL A 97 1.91 0.32 -3.81
N LEU A 98 2.85 -0.57 -3.51
CA LEU A 98 3.58 -0.60 -2.24
C LEU A 98 4.97 0.02 -2.42
N VAL A 99 5.29 1.00 -1.58
CA VAL A 99 6.57 1.72 -1.63
C VAL A 99 7.36 1.46 -0.34
N PRO A 100 8.58 0.87 -0.42
CA PRO A 100 9.40 0.61 0.75
C PRO A 100 9.89 1.90 1.43
N SER A 101 10.17 1.77 2.73
CA SER A 101 10.77 2.80 3.58
C SER A 101 12.03 2.27 4.26
N LEU A 102 13.01 3.14 4.55
CA LEU A 102 14.23 2.78 5.28
C LEU A 102 13.95 2.31 6.73
N ARG A 103 12.70 2.50 7.20
CA ARG A 103 12.22 2.02 8.50
C ARG A 103 11.48 0.68 8.41
N ASP A 104 11.37 0.06 7.23
CA ASP A 104 10.87 -1.31 7.14
C ASP A 104 11.92 -2.28 7.68
N VAL A 105 11.74 -2.75 8.91
CA VAL A 105 12.75 -3.56 9.63
C VAL A 105 13.10 -4.88 8.93
N ALA A 106 12.20 -5.37 8.09
CA ALA A 106 12.34 -6.63 7.36
C ALA A 106 12.76 -6.42 5.88
N HIS A 107 13.24 -5.22 5.51
CA HIS A 107 13.66 -4.88 4.14
C HIS A 107 15.06 -4.26 4.10
N ASP A 108 15.63 -4.10 2.90
CA ASP A 108 16.93 -3.46 2.71
C ASP A 108 16.94 -2.05 3.29
N PHE A 109 17.94 -1.68 4.08
CA PHE A 109 17.99 -0.43 4.84
C PHE A 109 18.86 0.66 4.18
N VAL A 110 19.22 0.49 2.91
CA VAL A 110 20.07 1.42 2.15
C VAL A 110 19.28 2.01 0.99
N TYR A 111 19.34 3.33 0.82
CA TYR A 111 18.77 4.00 -0.33
C TYR A 111 19.72 3.93 -1.55
N PRO A 112 19.22 3.69 -2.77
CA PRO A 112 17.83 3.37 -3.12
C PRO A 112 17.47 1.93 -2.74
N GLN A 113 16.26 1.73 -2.19
CA GLN A 113 15.76 0.41 -1.81
C GLN A 113 15.14 -0.30 -3.03
N PRO A 114 15.35 -1.62 -3.20
CA PRO A 114 14.62 -2.39 -4.20
C PRO A 114 13.14 -2.57 -3.82
N PRO A 115 12.28 -3.00 -4.76
CA PRO A 115 10.90 -3.36 -4.44
C PRO A 115 10.83 -4.53 -3.45
N PHE A 116 9.69 -4.68 -2.77
CA PHE A 116 9.46 -5.85 -1.91
C PHE A 116 9.42 -7.15 -2.70
N ALA A 117 10.08 -8.19 -2.18
CA ALA A 117 10.03 -9.53 -2.75
C ALA A 117 8.76 -10.27 -2.27
N PHE A 118 7.79 -10.47 -3.16
CA PHE A 118 6.58 -11.23 -2.88
C PHE A 118 6.52 -12.53 -3.72
N PRO A 119 7.07 -13.64 -3.21
CA PRO A 119 7.06 -14.91 -3.95
C PRO A 119 5.64 -15.54 -4.06
N GLU A 120 4.70 -15.12 -3.23
CA GLU A 120 3.35 -15.70 -3.13
C GLU A 120 2.27 -14.92 -3.87
N LEU A 121 2.57 -13.73 -4.42
CA LEU A 121 1.59 -13.01 -5.23
C LEU A 121 1.29 -13.82 -6.51
N PRO A 122 0.01 -14.08 -6.84
CA PRO A 122 -0.38 -14.58 -8.16
C PRO A 122 0.29 -13.74 -9.25
N LYS A 123 0.67 -14.36 -10.37
CA LYS A 123 1.38 -13.64 -11.46
C LYS A 123 0.62 -12.41 -11.96
N GLU A 124 -0.71 -12.44 -11.87
CA GLU A 124 -1.63 -11.36 -12.23
C GLU A 124 -1.44 -10.10 -11.36
N ASP A 125 -1.01 -10.27 -10.11
CA ASP A 125 -0.82 -9.18 -9.13
C ASP A 125 0.63 -8.62 -9.15
N ARG A 126 1.50 -9.13 -10.03
CA ARG A 126 2.93 -8.73 -10.11
C ARG A 126 3.23 -7.63 -11.14
N ALA A 127 2.23 -7.19 -11.91
CA ALA A 127 2.40 -6.32 -13.07
C ALA A 127 1.94 -4.88 -12.81
#